data_AF-A0A813H7N3-F1
#
_entry.id   AF-A0A813H7N3-F1
#
_cell.length_a   1.000
_cell.length_b   1.000
_cell.length_c   1.000
_cell.angle_alpha   90.00
_cell.angle_beta   90.00
_cell.angle_gamma   90.00
#
_symmetry.space_group_name_H-M   'P 1'
#
loop_
_entity.id
_entity.type
_entity.pdbx_description
1 polymer ?
#
loop_
_entity_poly.entity_id
_entity_poly.type
_entity_poly.pdbx_seq_one_letter_code
_entity_poly.pdbx_strand_id
1 'polypeptide(L)'
;MPPAGRRQGHSRSADTSQLLRRVSLVAAARCLCVSAAQNDSTPTSAAHVRLSLSPRGHVLVSWSSAEGSDGAPSGEHPQEVRYAPVNSDLASGNITQAVQQTSWLGRRWSVAELECANEAEEYAYQIDTGNGSVFGEHFQCRAPSPSSGTSSSSSAGSVRERPFRLALIGDLPFGADGSTSHEVLRVLSEEAWDAAIHLGDLAGNLSDQEGLRGEQFLEMIQPLASRVPYMTLAGDRDKLAFYSRFFRMPSSGNDPWYAFSLGPARFIMLWTESLANLGADFQDTQAKRQLAWLERELEQANTPETRTKQPWLLVAGHRPLYCSVLRPTCSTEAARLRAVLEPLLGRYKVDMYLSAHVHAYERTFAVLNGSLCASAEHCG
;
A
#
# COMPACT_ATOMS: atom_id res chain seq x y z
N MET A 1 -34.00 34.43 62.99
CA MET A 1 -32.92 35.02 63.80
C MET A 1 -31.73 34.06 63.82
N PRO A 2 -30.49 34.56 63.67
CA PRO A 2 -29.26 33.81 63.33
C PRO A 2 -28.42 33.48 64.59
N PRO A 3 -27.16 32.99 64.51
CA PRO A 3 -25.97 33.73 64.03
C PRO A 3 -25.18 32.95 62.95
N ALA A 4 -24.48 33.49 61.95
CA ALA A 4 -23.59 34.65 61.77
C ALA A 4 -22.20 34.52 62.44
N GLY A 5 -21.20 34.08 61.66
CA GLY A 5 -19.76 34.19 61.92
C GLY A 5 -19.00 34.39 60.59
N ARG A 6 -18.11 35.38 60.55
CA ARG A 6 -17.71 36.18 59.37
C ARG A 6 -16.27 35.86 58.89
N ARG A 7 -16.09 35.88 57.57
CA ARG A 7 -14.96 36.39 56.73
C ARG A 7 -13.49 36.11 57.10
N GLN A 8 -12.75 35.61 56.10
CA GLN A 8 -11.70 36.27 55.26
C GLN A 8 -11.40 35.28 54.12
N GLY A 9 -11.50 35.54 52.81
CA GLY A 9 -11.02 36.67 52.03
C GLY A 9 -9.56 36.43 51.67
N HIS A 10 -9.24 35.96 50.46
CA HIS A 10 -8.08 36.38 49.63
C HIS A 10 -8.22 35.81 48.21
N SER A 11 -8.36 36.74 47.26
CA SER A 11 -8.30 36.58 45.81
C SER A 11 -6.86 36.48 45.30
N ARG A 12 -6.67 35.77 44.19
CA ARG A 12 -5.68 36.00 43.10
C ARG A 12 -5.98 34.88 42.08
N SER A 13 -6.56 35.08 40.89
CA SER A 13 -6.21 35.97 39.77
C SER A 13 -4.73 35.95 39.42
N ALA A 14 -4.37 35.06 38.51
CA ALA A 14 -3.22 35.11 37.61
C ALA A 14 -3.32 33.82 36.77
N ASP A 15 -3.12 33.77 35.46
CA ASP A 15 -2.98 34.75 34.41
C ASP A 15 -3.09 33.86 33.16
N THR A 16 -4.20 33.93 32.44
CA THR A 16 -4.37 33.27 31.14
C THR A 16 -3.61 34.08 30.09
N SER A 17 -2.29 34.07 30.16
CA SER A 17 -1.41 34.49 29.07
C SER A 17 0.02 34.00 29.37
N GLN A 18 0.68 33.41 28.38
CA GLN A 18 2.07 32.90 28.37
C GLN A 18 2.27 31.39 28.59
N LEU A 19 2.02 30.63 27.52
CA LEU A 19 2.89 29.51 27.12
C LEU A 19 2.82 29.33 25.60
N LEU A 20 3.15 30.42 24.90
CA LEU A 20 3.67 30.38 23.54
C LEU A 20 5.19 30.15 23.62
N ARG A 21 5.72 29.41 22.64
CA ARG A 21 7.14 29.15 22.32
C ARG A 21 7.73 27.85 22.85
N ARG A 22 7.62 26.79 22.04
CA ARG A 22 8.72 26.26 21.19
C ARG A 22 8.31 24.89 20.63
N VAL A 23 7.46 24.91 19.61
CA VAL A 23 7.38 23.81 18.64
C VAL A 23 8.28 24.23 17.50
N SER A 24 9.47 23.64 17.43
CA SER A 24 10.36 23.82 16.28
C SER A 24 9.73 23.09 15.10
N LEU A 25 9.00 23.83 14.27
CA LEU A 25 8.71 23.45 12.89
C LEU A 25 10.05 23.24 12.18
N VAL A 26 10.37 21.99 11.83
CA VAL A 26 11.22 21.72 10.66
C VAL A 26 10.25 21.34 9.54
N ALA A 27 9.51 22.34 9.06
CA ALA A 27 8.88 22.27 7.76
C ALA A 27 9.99 22.60 6.74
N ALA A 28 10.63 21.57 6.20
CA ALA A 28 11.44 21.73 5.00
C ALA A 28 10.47 22.05 3.86
N ALA A 29 10.32 23.35 3.56
CA ALA A 29 9.69 23.81 2.34
C ALA A 29 10.50 23.29 1.15
N ARG A 30 10.09 22.15 0.57
CA ARG A 30 10.54 21.72 -0.75
C ARG A 30 9.88 22.65 -1.77
N CYS A 31 10.63 23.65 -2.20
CA CYS A 31 10.23 24.59 -3.24
C CYS A 31 10.26 23.85 -4.59
N LEU A 32 9.09 23.42 -5.07
CA LEU A 32 8.91 23.03 -6.47
C LEU A 32 8.88 24.30 -7.32
N CYS A 33 10.04 24.75 -7.78
CA CYS A 33 10.11 25.67 -8.91
C CYS A 33 9.82 24.89 -10.19
N VAL A 34 8.54 24.75 -10.54
CA VAL A 34 8.15 24.42 -11.92
C VAL A 34 8.23 25.72 -12.71
N SER A 35 9.34 25.93 -13.42
CA SER A 35 9.37 26.94 -14.48
C SER A 35 8.54 26.41 -15.65
N ALA A 36 7.32 26.91 -15.79
CA ALA A 36 6.51 26.71 -16.98
C ALA A 36 7.12 27.52 -18.14
N ALA A 37 8.02 26.89 -18.90
CA ALA A 37 8.30 27.34 -20.26
C ALA A 37 7.26 26.67 -21.17
N GLN A 38 6.26 27.44 -21.60
CA GLN A 38 5.36 27.04 -22.68
C GLN A 38 6.17 26.94 -23.97
N ASN A 39 6.42 25.71 -24.42
CA ASN A 39 6.74 25.43 -25.80
C ASN A 39 5.79 24.32 -26.28
N ASP A 40 5.23 24.56 -27.46
CA ASP A 40 4.29 23.71 -28.17
C ASP A 40 4.98 22.38 -28.53
N SER A 41 4.71 21.31 -27.76
CA SER A 41 5.20 19.96 -28.06
C SER A 41 4.30 18.90 -27.43
N THR A 42 4.03 17.84 -28.20
CA THR A 42 3.28 16.62 -27.84
C THR A 42 3.33 16.27 -26.35
N PRO A 43 2.20 15.92 -25.71
CA PRO A 43 2.22 15.58 -24.30
C PRO A 43 2.98 14.26 -24.15
N THR A 44 4.21 14.31 -23.64
CA THR A 44 5.13 13.15 -23.55
C THR A 44 5.64 12.91 -22.13
N SER A 45 5.11 13.63 -21.15
CA SER A 45 5.45 13.42 -19.74
C SER A 45 4.83 12.13 -19.20
N ALA A 46 5.56 11.46 -18.30
CA ALA A 46 5.05 10.35 -17.52
C ALA A 46 3.92 10.84 -16.60
N ALA A 47 2.81 10.11 -16.58
CA ALA A 47 1.63 10.35 -15.74
C ALA A 47 1.30 9.08 -14.94
N HIS A 48 0.40 9.18 -13.97
CA HIS A 48 -0.02 8.08 -13.09
C HIS A 48 1.17 7.33 -12.45
N VAL A 49 2.20 8.09 -12.08
CA VAL A 49 3.45 7.55 -11.51
C VAL A 49 3.14 6.93 -10.16
N ARG A 50 3.51 5.67 -9.99
CA ARG A 50 3.28 4.92 -8.75
C ARG A 50 4.37 3.90 -8.50
N LEU A 51 4.60 3.65 -7.23
CA LEU A 51 5.49 2.62 -6.73
C LEU A 51 4.68 1.38 -6.33
N SER A 52 5.22 0.21 -6.62
CA SER A 52 4.78 -1.07 -6.05
C SER A 52 6.01 -1.90 -5.69
N LEU A 53 5.80 -3.15 -5.26
CA LEU A 53 6.87 -4.05 -4.86
C LEU A 53 6.88 -5.31 -5.71
N SER A 54 8.07 -5.80 -6.04
CA SER A 54 8.26 -7.16 -6.57
C SER A 54 8.03 -8.21 -5.48
N PRO A 55 7.94 -9.52 -5.80
CA PRO A 55 7.78 -10.56 -4.78
C PRO A 55 8.87 -10.55 -3.69
N ARG A 56 10.07 -10.08 -4.05
CA ARG A 56 11.24 -9.97 -3.16
C ARG A 56 11.32 -8.64 -2.41
N GLY A 57 10.43 -7.69 -2.69
CA GLY A 57 10.43 -6.36 -2.07
C GLY A 57 11.25 -5.30 -2.80
N HIS A 58 11.65 -5.55 -4.05
CA HIS A 58 12.27 -4.50 -4.86
C HIS A 58 11.22 -3.48 -5.30
N VAL A 59 11.60 -2.22 -5.41
CA VAL A 59 10.66 -1.16 -5.81
C VAL A 59 10.45 -1.21 -7.33
N LEU A 60 9.19 -1.20 -7.74
CA LEU A 60 8.77 -1.09 -9.12
C LEU A 60 8.20 0.31 -9.35
N VAL A 61 8.73 1.05 -10.32
CA VAL A 61 8.15 2.32 -10.75
C VAL A 61 7.27 2.04 -11.96
N SER A 62 5.99 2.37 -11.87
CA SER A 62 5.03 2.25 -12.96
C SER A 62 4.48 3.61 -13.36
N TRP A 63 4.27 3.83 -14.65
CA TRP A 63 3.67 5.07 -15.18
C TRP A 63 2.88 4.79 -16.46
N SER A 64 2.03 5.74 -16.82
CA SER A 64 1.47 5.83 -18.17
C SER A 64 2.16 6.95 -18.93
N SER A 65 2.14 6.88 -20.26
CA SER A 65 2.36 8.05 -21.10
C SER A 65 1.16 9.01 -21.05
N ALA A 66 1.27 10.15 -21.72
CA ALA A 66 0.12 11.01 -21.93
C ALA A 66 -0.92 10.37 -22.86
N GLU A 67 -2.15 10.88 -22.81
CA GLU A 67 -3.24 10.44 -23.67
C GLU A 67 -2.92 10.66 -25.16
N GLY A 68 -3.34 9.73 -26.02
CA GLY A 68 -3.13 9.77 -27.47
C GLY A 68 -1.75 9.32 -27.95
N SER A 69 -0.96 8.65 -27.09
CA SER A 69 0.42 8.22 -27.40
C SER A 69 0.59 6.70 -27.49
N ASP A 70 -0.51 5.95 -27.49
CA ASP A 70 -0.59 4.51 -27.69
C ASP A 70 -0.20 4.05 -29.12
N GLY A 71 -0.43 4.90 -30.12
CA GLY A 71 -0.04 4.68 -31.51
C GLY A 71 1.25 5.38 -31.96
N ALA A 72 1.84 6.23 -31.11
CA ALA A 72 3.10 6.87 -31.43
C ALA A 72 4.21 5.81 -31.48
N PRO A 73 5.09 5.79 -32.50
CA PRO A 73 6.26 4.93 -32.46
C PRO A 73 6.98 5.19 -31.13
N SER A 74 7.34 4.13 -30.40
CA SER A 74 8.34 4.28 -29.35
C SER A 74 9.49 5.04 -30.01
N GLY A 75 9.84 6.22 -29.50
CA GLY A 75 11.00 6.94 -30.02
C GLY A 75 12.19 5.98 -30.09
N GLU A 76 13.18 6.29 -30.93
CA GLU A 76 14.40 5.45 -31.03
C GLU A 76 15.09 5.24 -29.67
N HIS A 77 14.72 6.01 -28.65
CA HIS A 77 15.17 5.89 -27.28
C HIS A 77 14.25 4.99 -26.44
N PRO A 78 14.78 3.89 -25.87
CA PRO A 78 14.03 3.10 -24.91
C PRO A 78 13.77 3.91 -23.64
N GLN A 79 12.60 3.73 -23.05
CA GLN A 79 12.27 4.41 -21.80
C GLN A 79 13.10 3.82 -20.66
N GLU A 80 13.63 4.67 -19.80
CA GLU A 80 14.48 4.23 -18.71
C GLU A 80 14.14 4.95 -17.41
N VAL A 81 14.52 4.35 -16.29
CA VAL A 81 14.47 4.99 -14.97
C VAL A 81 15.88 5.06 -14.43
N ARG A 82 16.30 6.29 -14.13
CA ARG A 82 17.55 6.58 -13.44
C ARG A 82 17.26 6.76 -11.96
N TYR A 83 18.08 6.19 -11.07
CA TYR A 83 17.88 6.28 -9.64
C TYR A 83 19.20 6.24 -8.86
N ALA A 84 19.25 6.98 -7.76
CA ALA A 84 20.42 7.07 -6.89
C ALA A 84 20.01 7.46 -5.48
N PRO A 85 20.84 7.18 -4.45
CA PRO A 85 20.67 7.78 -3.13
C PRO A 85 20.58 9.31 -3.23
N VAL A 86 19.74 9.93 -2.41
CA VAL A 86 19.48 11.39 -2.45
C VAL A 86 20.74 12.23 -2.21
N ASN A 87 21.75 11.68 -1.54
CA ASN A 87 23.02 12.34 -1.28
C ASN A 87 24.07 12.13 -2.40
N SER A 88 23.68 11.48 -3.49
CA SER A 88 24.52 11.18 -4.65
C SER A 88 24.04 11.93 -5.89
N ASP A 89 24.91 12.09 -6.89
CA ASP A 89 24.53 12.70 -8.15
C ASP A 89 23.66 11.74 -8.97
N LEU A 90 22.39 12.08 -9.15
CA LEU A 90 21.42 11.29 -9.91
C LEU A 90 21.87 11.09 -11.36
N ALA A 91 22.59 12.03 -11.98
CA ALA A 91 23.07 11.88 -13.35
C ALA A 91 23.99 10.66 -13.51
N SER A 92 24.77 10.35 -12.46
CA SER A 92 25.65 9.18 -12.37
C SER A 92 24.98 7.93 -11.77
N GLY A 93 23.68 8.00 -11.48
CA GLY A 93 22.92 6.93 -10.84
C GLY A 93 22.76 5.66 -11.68
N ASN A 94 22.21 4.64 -11.05
CA ASN A 94 21.85 3.39 -11.72
C ASN A 94 20.75 3.66 -12.76
N ILE A 95 20.78 2.90 -13.86
CA ILE A 95 19.80 2.96 -14.93
C ILE A 95 19.15 1.60 -15.04
N THR A 96 17.82 1.57 -15.13
CA THR A 96 17.05 0.38 -15.47
C THR A 96 16.18 0.66 -16.69
N GLN A 97 16.05 -0.32 -17.58
CA GLN A 97 15.23 -0.19 -18.77
C GLN A 97 13.78 -0.50 -18.45
N ALA A 98 12.86 0.29 -19.00
CA ALA A 98 11.43 0.08 -18.83
C ALA A 98 10.94 -1.08 -19.70
N VAL A 99 10.03 -1.87 -19.17
CA VAL A 99 9.26 -2.86 -19.92
C VAL A 99 7.89 -2.28 -20.22
N GLN A 100 7.56 -2.14 -21.51
CA GLN A 100 6.20 -1.78 -21.92
C GLN A 100 5.25 -2.94 -21.61
N GLN A 101 4.17 -2.61 -20.92
CA GLN A 101 3.27 -3.58 -20.30
C GLN A 101 2.00 -3.80 -21.10
N THR A 102 1.35 -2.71 -21.52
CA THR A 102 0.08 -2.72 -22.24
C THR A 102 -0.19 -1.34 -22.85
N SER A 103 -1.17 -1.27 -23.75
CA SER A 103 -1.75 -0.03 -24.22
C SER A 103 -3.26 -0.04 -23.96
N TRP A 104 -3.79 0.99 -23.30
CA TRP A 104 -5.22 1.17 -23.03
C TRP A 104 -5.51 2.65 -22.74
N LEU A 105 -6.71 3.12 -23.10
CA LEU A 105 -7.22 4.48 -22.91
C LEU A 105 -6.33 5.51 -23.59
N GLY A 106 -5.84 5.21 -24.80
CA GLY A 106 -4.95 6.13 -25.51
C GLY A 106 -3.53 6.18 -24.94
N ARG A 107 -3.19 5.34 -23.95
CA ARG A 107 -1.92 5.42 -23.21
C ARG A 107 -1.12 4.13 -23.29
N ARG A 108 0.21 4.26 -23.27
CA ARG A 108 1.16 3.17 -23.03
C ARG A 108 1.48 3.13 -21.55
N TRP A 109 1.52 1.92 -20.99
CA TRP A 109 1.87 1.69 -19.60
C TRP A 109 3.23 0.99 -19.53
N SER A 110 4.08 1.49 -18.65
CA SER A 110 5.47 1.04 -18.51
C SER A 110 5.78 0.77 -17.04
N VAL A 111 6.70 -0.16 -16.81
CA VAL A 111 7.26 -0.44 -15.48
C VAL A 111 8.77 -0.57 -15.56
N ALA A 112 9.48 -0.18 -14.51
CA ALA A 112 10.89 -0.49 -14.32
C ALA A 112 11.15 -0.95 -12.88
N GLU A 113 11.99 -1.97 -12.71
CA GLU A 113 12.41 -2.48 -11.41
C GLU A 113 13.70 -1.80 -10.95
N LEU A 114 13.68 -1.27 -9.72
CA LEU A 114 14.79 -0.59 -9.09
C LEU A 114 15.42 -1.50 -8.04
N GLU A 115 16.72 -1.75 -8.18
CA GLU A 115 17.51 -2.55 -7.25
C GLU A 115 18.34 -1.61 -6.36
N CYS A 116 17.81 -1.28 -5.19
CA CYS A 116 18.47 -0.39 -4.26
C CYS A 116 19.63 -1.08 -3.56
N ALA A 117 20.80 -0.44 -3.53
CA ALA A 117 21.99 -1.00 -2.90
C ALA A 117 21.98 -0.89 -1.36
N ASN A 118 21.35 0.15 -0.80
CA ASN A 118 21.31 0.42 0.64
C ASN A 118 19.90 0.81 1.09
N GLU A 119 19.27 -0.02 1.91
CA GLU A 119 17.87 0.14 2.34
C GLU A 119 17.66 1.23 3.41
N ALA A 120 18.74 1.68 4.06
CA ALA A 120 18.67 2.77 5.02
C ALA A 120 18.61 4.15 4.35
N GLU A 121 18.86 4.23 3.04
CA GLU A 121 18.92 5.48 2.29
C GLU A 121 17.59 5.81 1.60
N GLU A 122 17.31 7.11 1.51
CA GLU A 122 16.31 7.62 0.59
C GLU A 122 16.92 7.68 -0.82
N TYR A 123 16.12 7.32 -1.82
CA TYR A 123 16.46 7.37 -3.23
C TYR A 123 15.63 8.41 -3.96
N ALA A 124 16.25 9.10 -4.90
CA ALA A 124 15.58 9.86 -5.94
C ALA A 124 15.54 9.04 -7.23
N TYR A 125 14.53 9.26 -8.06
CA TYR A 125 14.45 8.67 -9.40
C TYR A 125 13.97 9.67 -10.44
N GLN A 126 14.33 9.42 -11.68
CA GLN A 126 13.91 10.19 -12.85
C GLN A 126 13.47 9.19 -13.92
N ILE A 127 12.27 9.38 -14.44
CA ILE A 127 11.72 8.63 -15.57
C ILE A 127 12.09 9.39 -16.84
N ASP A 128 12.83 8.76 -17.74
CA ASP A 128 13.09 9.25 -19.09
C ASP A 128 12.14 8.55 -20.06
N THR A 129 11.30 9.34 -20.74
CA THR A 129 10.32 8.83 -21.70
C THR A 129 10.84 8.81 -23.14
N GLY A 130 12.08 9.22 -23.36
CA GLY A 130 12.72 9.42 -24.67
C GLY A 130 12.40 10.77 -25.31
N ASN A 131 11.30 11.41 -24.90
CA ASN A 131 10.83 12.71 -25.40
C ASN A 131 10.75 13.76 -24.27
N GLY A 132 11.36 13.48 -23.11
CA GLY A 132 11.29 14.30 -21.92
C GLY A 132 11.57 13.47 -20.67
N SER A 133 11.72 14.14 -19.53
CA SER A 133 11.93 13.46 -18.25
C SER A 133 11.01 14.00 -17.16
N VAL A 134 10.64 13.12 -16.24
CA VAL A 134 9.86 13.45 -15.05
C VAL A 134 10.64 13.01 -13.83
N PHE A 135 10.89 13.94 -12.91
CA PHE A 135 11.48 13.61 -11.61
C PHE A 135 10.41 13.03 -10.70
N GLY A 136 10.73 11.87 -10.14
CA GLY A 136 9.95 11.27 -9.07
C GLY A 136 10.22 11.92 -7.72
N GLU A 137 9.30 11.73 -6.79
CA GLU A 137 9.52 12.06 -5.39
C GLU A 137 10.49 11.05 -4.75
N HIS A 138 11.05 11.41 -3.59
CA HIS A 138 11.99 10.53 -2.89
C HIS A 138 11.25 9.33 -2.28
N PHE A 139 11.85 8.15 -2.36
CA PHE A 139 11.32 6.91 -1.78
C PHE A 139 12.39 6.20 -0.95
N GLN A 140 11.98 5.21 -0.17
CA GLN A 140 12.91 4.38 0.60
C GLN A 140 12.67 2.90 0.29
N CYS A 141 13.76 2.15 0.14
CA CYS A 141 13.72 0.71 -0.08
C CYS A 141 13.80 -0.01 1.25
N ARG A 142 13.13 -1.14 1.41
CA ARG A 142 13.25 -1.99 2.62
C ARG A 142 13.23 -3.46 2.24
N ALA A 143 14.38 -4.12 2.29
CA ALA A 143 14.43 -5.54 2.01
C ALA A 143 14.00 -6.36 3.23
N PRO A 144 13.79 -7.68 3.04
CA PRO A 144 13.41 -8.58 4.11
C PRO A 144 14.48 -8.60 5.21
N SER A 145 14.10 -8.17 6.42
CA SER A 145 15.01 -8.03 7.55
C SER A 145 14.31 -8.36 8.86
N PRO A 146 15.00 -9.06 9.80
CA PRO A 146 14.43 -9.33 11.12
C PRO A 146 13.97 -8.03 11.78
N SER A 147 12.90 -8.07 12.57
CA SER A 147 12.49 -6.90 13.35
C SER A 147 13.65 -6.46 14.25
N SER A 148 14.21 -5.28 14.00
CA SER A 148 15.27 -4.69 14.82
C SER A 148 14.72 -4.21 16.16
N GLY A 149 14.48 -5.16 17.06
CA GLY A 149 14.10 -4.91 18.45
C GLY A 149 15.26 -4.50 19.35
N THR A 150 16.48 -4.41 18.84
CA THR A 150 17.66 -4.01 19.62
C THR A 150 18.51 -3.07 18.82
N SER A 151 18.55 -1.81 19.27
CA SER A 151 19.57 -0.84 18.92
C SER A 151 20.94 -1.39 19.32
N SER A 152 21.62 -2.10 18.42
CA SER A 152 23.05 -2.35 18.57
C SER A 152 23.77 -1.07 18.14
N SER A 153 24.46 -0.46 19.11
CA SER A 153 25.30 0.71 18.90
C SER A 153 26.51 0.31 18.05
N SER A 154 26.41 0.39 16.72
CA SER A 154 27.57 0.45 15.85
C SER A 154 27.94 1.93 15.65
N SER A 155 29.13 2.27 16.11
CA SER A 155 29.73 3.61 16.04
C SER A 155 30.23 3.91 14.63
N ALA A 156 29.30 4.16 13.70
CA ALA A 156 29.53 4.86 12.45
C ALA A 156 28.20 5.51 12.03
N GLY A 157 28.02 6.79 12.34
CA GLY A 157 26.86 7.61 11.93
C GLY A 157 25.50 6.91 12.08
N SER A 158 25.02 6.73 13.31
CA SER A 158 23.76 6.01 13.58
C SER A 158 22.56 6.69 12.91
N VAL A 159 22.19 6.25 11.72
CA VAL A 159 20.84 6.46 11.19
C VAL A 159 19.92 5.75 12.17
N ARG A 160 19.17 6.50 12.98
CA ARG A 160 18.14 5.90 13.84
C ARG A 160 17.16 5.19 12.92
N GLU A 161 17.13 3.86 12.96
CA GLU A 161 16.12 3.09 12.23
C GLU A 161 14.74 3.56 12.65
N ARG A 162 14.00 4.14 11.70
CA ARG A 162 12.62 4.55 11.94
C ARG A 162 11.74 3.31 12.06
N PRO A 163 10.75 3.29 12.97
CA PRO A 163 9.84 2.16 13.12
C PRO A 163 9.25 1.73 11.77
N PHE A 164 9.02 0.43 11.63
CA PHE A 164 8.30 -0.11 10.48
C PHE A 164 6.82 0.35 10.54
N ARG A 165 6.34 1.03 9.50
CA ARG A 165 5.03 1.68 9.46
C ARG A 165 4.32 1.40 8.15
N LEU A 166 3.09 0.91 8.25
CA LEU A 166 2.21 0.63 7.12
C LEU A 166 0.94 1.47 7.23
N ALA A 167 0.48 2.00 6.11
CA ALA A 167 -0.89 2.52 5.98
C ALA A 167 -1.80 1.39 5.48
N LEU A 168 -2.92 1.14 6.16
CA LEU A 168 -3.95 0.20 5.71
C LEU A 168 -5.19 0.99 5.33
N ILE A 169 -5.69 0.77 4.13
CA ILE A 169 -6.83 1.50 3.54
C ILE A 169 -7.75 0.46 2.89
N GLY A 170 -9.05 0.71 2.88
CA GLY A 170 -10.02 -0.09 2.13
C GLY A 170 -11.24 0.76 1.81
N ASP A 171 -11.96 0.37 0.76
CA ASP A 171 -13.26 0.96 0.40
C ASP A 171 -13.20 2.49 0.21
N LEU A 172 -12.15 3.01 -0.45
CA LEU A 172 -12.07 4.45 -0.70
C LEU A 172 -13.22 4.89 -1.63
N PRO A 173 -14.12 5.77 -1.16
CA PRO A 173 -15.25 6.19 -1.96
C PRO A 173 -14.80 7.14 -3.06
N PHE A 174 -15.27 6.92 -4.28
CA PHE A 174 -15.16 7.90 -5.37
C PHE A 174 -16.54 8.54 -5.57
N GLY A 175 -16.88 9.49 -4.69
CA GLY A 175 -18.08 10.32 -4.81
C GLY A 175 -18.03 11.22 -6.04
N ALA A 176 -18.97 12.17 -6.18
CA ALA A 176 -18.99 13.08 -7.33
C ALA A 176 -17.68 13.87 -7.53
N ASP A 177 -16.92 14.09 -6.44
CA ASP A 177 -15.63 14.80 -6.44
C ASP A 177 -14.50 14.04 -5.70
N GLY A 178 -14.75 12.83 -5.19
CA GLY A 178 -13.75 12.07 -4.42
C GLY A 178 -13.26 12.73 -3.12
N SER A 179 -13.94 13.76 -2.61
CA SER A 179 -13.47 14.63 -1.51
C SER A 179 -13.03 13.88 -0.24
N THR A 180 -13.79 12.88 0.21
CA THR A 180 -13.41 12.05 1.36
C THR A 180 -12.10 11.29 1.10
N SER A 181 -11.94 10.72 -0.10
CA SER A 181 -10.73 9.99 -0.47
C SER A 181 -9.53 10.93 -0.59
N HIS A 182 -9.73 12.15 -1.12
CA HIS A 182 -8.70 13.18 -1.11
C HIS A 182 -8.24 13.53 0.30
N GLU A 183 -9.15 13.68 1.26
CA GLU A 183 -8.78 14.00 2.64
C GLU A 183 -8.01 12.86 3.31
N VAL A 184 -8.43 11.61 3.11
CA VAL A 184 -7.69 10.44 3.61
C VAL A 184 -6.28 10.41 3.02
N LEU A 185 -6.15 10.58 1.70
CA LEU A 185 -4.85 10.56 1.02
C LEU A 185 -3.97 11.76 1.40
N ARG A 186 -4.57 12.91 1.68
CA ARG A 186 -3.89 14.11 2.20
C ARG A 186 -3.26 13.80 3.57
N VAL A 187 -4.03 13.26 4.51
CA VAL A 187 -3.52 12.87 5.84
C VAL A 187 -2.43 11.82 5.73
N LEU A 188 -2.61 10.80 4.88
CA LEU A 188 -1.57 9.79 4.67
C LEU A 188 -0.30 10.38 4.06
N SER A 189 -0.41 11.45 3.27
CA SER A 189 0.73 12.14 2.68
C SER A 189 1.55 12.98 3.68
N GLU A 190 1.06 13.19 4.90
CA GLU A 190 1.80 13.94 5.93
C GLU A 190 2.80 13.07 6.71
N GLU A 191 2.76 11.74 6.50
CA GLU A 191 3.50 10.77 7.28
C GLU A 191 4.49 9.97 6.43
N ALA A 192 5.52 9.42 7.09
CA ALA A 192 6.49 8.54 6.47
C ALA A 192 6.06 7.07 6.60
N TRP A 193 5.61 6.47 5.49
CA TRP A 193 5.17 5.08 5.40
C TRP A 193 6.18 4.23 4.63
N ASP A 194 6.23 2.93 4.97
CA ASP A 194 7.01 1.94 4.22
C ASP A 194 6.23 1.36 3.04
N ALA A 195 4.91 1.25 3.21
CA ALA A 195 3.96 0.96 2.16
C ALA A 195 2.56 1.41 2.58
N ALA A 196 1.72 1.62 1.58
CA ALA A 196 0.27 1.68 1.73
C ALA A 196 -0.34 0.40 1.14
N ILE A 197 -1.18 -0.28 1.91
CA ILE A 197 -1.89 -1.49 1.50
C ILE A 197 -3.37 -1.16 1.36
N HIS A 198 -3.89 -1.21 0.13
CA HIS A 198 -5.29 -0.97 -0.19
C HIS A 198 -6.03 -2.29 -0.36
N LEU A 199 -6.92 -2.58 0.58
CA LEU A 199 -7.66 -3.82 0.76
C LEU A 199 -8.93 -3.93 -0.11
N GLY A 200 -8.87 -3.46 -1.36
CA GLY A 200 -9.96 -3.57 -2.33
C GLY A 200 -11.01 -2.46 -2.28
N ASP A 201 -11.90 -2.50 -3.27
CA ASP A 201 -12.89 -1.48 -3.59
C ASP A 201 -12.23 -0.11 -3.80
N LEU A 202 -11.25 -0.09 -4.72
CA LEU A 202 -10.24 0.95 -4.78
C LEU A 202 -10.80 2.34 -5.08
N ALA A 203 -11.70 2.42 -6.04
CA ALA A 203 -12.31 3.67 -6.52
C ALA A 203 -13.84 3.61 -6.45
N GLY A 204 -14.38 2.82 -5.52
CA GLY A 204 -15.79 2.38 -5.51
C GLY A 204 -16.16 1.47 -6.69
N ASN A 205 -15.79 1.80 -7.93
CA ASN A 205 -15.84 0.92 -9.10
C ASN A 205 -14.88 1.42 -10.20
N LEU A 206 -13.71 0.79 -10.33
CA LEU A 206 -12.69 1.15 -11.32
C LEU A 206 -13.19 1.11 -12.77
N SER A 207 -14.20 0.28 -13.05
CA SER A 207 -14.69 0.07 -14.43
C SER A 207 -15.72 1.10 -14.89
N ASP A 208 -16.12 2.01 -14.01
CA ASP A 208 -17.08 3.04 -14.38
C ASP A 208 -16.53 3.93 -15.49
N GLN A 209 -17.42 4.34 -16.39
CA GLN A 209 -17.10 5.15 -17.57
C GLN A 209 -15.99 4.50 -18.41
N GLU A 210 -16.08 3.19 -18.64
CA GLU A 210 -15.11 2.42 -19.44
C GLU A 210 -13.65 2.55 -18.95
N GLY A 211 -13.46 2.79 -17.65
CA GLY A 211 -12.14 2.86 -17.02
C GLY A 211 -11.65 4.27 -16.73
N LEU A 212 -12.36 5.32 -17.19
CA LEU A 212 -12.00 6.70 -16.87
C LEU A 212 -11.99 6.95 -15.34
N ARG A 213 -12.86 6.27 -14.59
CA ARG A 213 -12.80 6.33 -13.12
C ARG A 213 -11.48 5.79 -12.56
N GLY A 214 -10.95 4.74 -13.15
CA GLY A 214 -9.65 4.19 -12.77
C GLY A 214 -8.51 5.17 -13.03
N GLU A 215 -8.53 5.91 -14.14
CA GLU A 215 -7.54 6.97 -14.39
C GLU A 215 -7.63 8.10 -13.37
N GLN A 216 -8.84 8.63 -13.12
CA GLN A 216 -9.06 9.66 -12.11
C GLN A 216 -8.61 9.20 -10.71
N PHE A 217 -8.83 7.93 -10.38
CA PHE A 217 -8.33 7.34 -9.15
C PHE A 217 -6.80 7.32 -9.10
N LEU A 218 -6.13 6.95 -10.20
CA LEU A 218 -4.67 6.96 -10.29
C LEU A 218 -4.08 8.37 -10.17
N GLU A 219 -4.73 9.38 -10.76
CA GLU A 219 -4.35 10.79 -10.57
C GLU A 219 -4.46 11.19 -9.09
N MET A 220 -5.55 10.80 -8.43
CA MET A 220 -5.82 11.11 -7.03
C MET A 220 -4.78 10.47 -6.08
N ILE A 221 -4.35 9.23 -6.31
CA ILE A 221 -3.36 8.57 -5.44
C ILE A 221 -1.92 8.94 -5.76
N GLN A 222 -1.62 9.46 -6.96
CA GLN A 222 -0.25 9.75 -7.40
C GLN A 222 0.61 10.53 -6.37
N PRO A 223 0.11 11.56 -5.66
CA PRO A 223 0.92 12.29 -4.67
C PRO A 223 1.47 11.43 -3.52
N LEU A 224 0.77 10.34 -3.18
CA LEU A 224 1.23 9.36 -2.20
C LEU A 224 2.00 8.22 -2.90
N ALA A 225 1.41 7.67 -3.96
CA ALA A 225 1.88 6.47 -4.62
C ALA A 225 3.21 6.66 -5.35
N SER A 226 3.59 7.88 -5.76
CA SER A 226 4.87 8.15 -6.40
C SER A 226 6.09 8.05 -5.48
N ARG A 227 5.87 7.94 -4.16
CA ARG A 227 6.93 7.85 -3.13
C ARG A 227 6.75 6.76 -2.08
N VAL A 228 5.53 6.25 -1.92
CA VAL A 228 5.21 5.13 -1.03
C VAL A 228 4.71 3.97 -1.90
N PRO A 229 5.31 2.78 -1.80
CA PRO A 229 4.77 1.60 -2.46
C PRO A 229 3.29 1.38 -2.13
N TYR A 230 2.44 1.39 -3.16
CA TYR A 230 0.99 1.32 -3.04
C TYR A 230 0.51 -0.05 -3.53
N MET A 231 0.40 -0.99 -2.60
CA MET A 231 0.02 -2.38 -2.86
C MET A 231 -1.49 -2.53 -2.77
N THR A 232 -2.10 -3.24 -3.72
CA THR A 232 -3.57 -3.35 -3.81
C THR A 232 -4.02 -4.80 -3.89
N LEU A 233 -5.22 -5.12 -3.44
CA LEU A 233 -5.95 -6.31 -3.87
C LEU A 233 -7.29 -5.89 -4.48
N ALA A 234 -7.93 -6.79 -5.24
CA ALA A 234 -9.23 -6.51 -5.84
C ALA A 234 -10.36 -6.82 -4.84
N GLY A 235 -11.30 -5.88 -4.69
CA GLY A 235 -12.56 -6.07 -3.97
C GLY A 235 -13.69 -6.60 -4.84
N ASP A 236 -14.92 -6.62 -4.31
CA ASP A 236 -16.08 -7.13 -5.04
C ASP A 236 -16.60 -6.16 -6.10
N ARG A 237 -16.23 -4.88 -6.01
CA ARG A 237 -16.51 -3.88 -7.04
C ARG A 237 -15.43 -3.79 -8.11
N ASP A 238 -14.24 -4.35 -7.87
CA ASP A 238 -13.09 -4.24 -8.76
C ASP A 238 -13.12 -5.35 -9.81
N LYS A 239 -13.75 -5.08 -10.96
CA LYS A 239 -13.71 -6.02 -12.10
C LYS A 239 -12.26 -6.34 -12.46
N LEU A 240 -11.87 -7.62 -12.37
CA LEU A 240 -10.49 -8.06 -12.61
C LEU A 240 -9.92 -7.61 -13.96
N ALA A 241 -10.75 -7.52 -14.99
CA ALA A 241 -10.35 -7.06 -16.32
C ALA A 241 -9.89 -5.59 -16.35
N PHE A 242 -10.36 -4.75 -15.42
CA PHE A 242 -9.91 -3.36 -15.25
C PHE A 242 -8.77 -3.29 -14.23
N TYR A 243 -8.96 -3.94 -13.07
CA TYR A 243 -7.97 -4.00 -12.01
C TYR A 243 -6.60 -4.43 -12.52
N SER A 244 -6.51 -5.52 -13.29
CA SER A 244 -5.25 -6.06 -13.80
C SER A 244 -4.52 -5.17 -14.81
N ARG A 245 -5.19 -4.17 -15.40
CA ARG A 245 -4.52 -3.21 -16.31
C ARG A 245 -4.05 -1.96 -15.58
N PHE A 246 -4.77 -1.50 -14.55
CA PHE A 246 -4.33 -0.38 -13.71
C PHE A 246 -3.30 -0.80 -12.66
N PHE A 247 -3.47 -1.97 -12.05
CA PHE A 247 -2.63 -2.47 -10.96
C PHE A 247 -2.02 -3.81 -11.36
N ARG A 248 -0.78 -3.74 -11.85
CA ARG A 248 0.06 -4.92 -12.06
C ARG A 248 0.85 -5.20 -10.79
N MET A 249 0.17 -5.86 -9.86
CA MET A 249 0.78 -6.40 -8.66
C MET A 249 1.68 -7.60 -9.01
N PRO A 250 2.58 -8.03 -8.11
CA PRO A 250 3.57 -9.08 -8.40
C PRO A 250 2.96 -10.50 -8.41
N SER A 251 1.91 -10.70 -9.21
CA SER A 251 1.23 -11.98 -9.40
C SER A 251 2.02 -12.91 -10.33
N SER A 252 1.83 -14.21 -10.14
CA SER A 252 2.31 -15.21 -11.09
C SER A 252 1.37 -15.27 -12.29
N GLY A 253 1.69 -14.56 -13.36
CA GLY A 253 0.85 -14.47 -14.55
C GLY A 253 -0.43 -13.67 -14.31
N ASN A 254 -1.57 -14.19 -14.77
CA ASN A 254 -2.87 -13.49 -14.73
C ASN A 254 -3.68 -13.75 -13.44
N ASP A 255 -3.06 -14.32 -12.41
CA ASP A 255 -3.75 -14.59 -11.15
C ASP A 255 -3.96 -13.30 -10.35
N PRO A 256 -5.17 -13.06 -9.77
CA PRO A 256 -5.47 -11.84 -9.01
C PRO A 256 -4.98 -11.88 -7.54
N TRP A 257 -4.17 -12.87 -7.17
CA TRP A 257 -3.56 -13.03 -5.87
C TRP A 257 -2.03 -13.08 -6.01
N TYR A 258 -1.34 -12.68 -4.97
CA TYR A 258 0.12 -12.57 -4.99
C TYR A 258 0.67 -12.47 -3.56
N ALA A 259 1.99 -12.57 -3.44
CA ALA A 259 2.65 -12.41 -2.16
C ALA A 259 3.95 -11.63 -2.33
N PHE A 260 4.26 -10.74 -1.40
CA PHE A 260 5.49 -9.95 -1.41
C PHE A 260 6.11 -9.83 -0.02
N SER A 261 7.31 -9.28 0.03
CA SER A 261 8.11 -9.13 1.24
C SER A 261 8.48 -7.68 1.44
N LEU A 262 8.39 -7.18 2.66
CA LEU A 262 8.75 -5.80 2.99
C LEU A 262 9.19 -5.72 4.45
N GLY A 263 10.45 -5.35 4.70
CA GLY A 263 10.99 -5.29 6.06
C GLY A 263 10.78 -6.61 6.83
N PRO A 264 10.25 -6.57 8.06
CA PRO A 264 10.04 -7.76 8.90
C PRO A 264 8.75 -8.53 8.57
N ALA A 265 8.06 -8.19 7.47
CA ALA A 265 6.76 -8.76 7.15
C ALA A 265 6.74 -9.49 5.80
N ARG A 266 6.05 -10.62 5.78
CA ARG A 266 5.63 -11.38 4.61
C ARG A 266 4.13 -11.17 4.42
N PHE A 267 3.73 -10.69 3.24
CA PHE A 267 2.33 -10.43 2.90
C PHE A 267 1.84 -11.45 1.88
N ILE A 268 0.66 -11.99 2.11
CA ILE A 268 -0.08 -12.82 1.16
C ILE A 268 -1.42 -12.14 0.88
N MET A 269 -1.63 -11.72 -0.37
CA MET A 269 -2.76 -10.93 -0.82
C MET A 269 -3.72 -11.82 -1.60
N LEU A 270 -4.92 -12.02 -1.07
CA LEU A 270 -5.94 -12.91 -1.60
C LEU A 270 -7.00 -12.14 -2.40
N TRP A 271 -7.53 -12.82 -3.41
CA TRP A 271 -8.77 -12.42 -4.06
C TRP A 271 -9.94 -13.23 -3.51
N THR A 272 -10.64 -12.64 -2.54
CA THR A 272 -11.68 -13.30 -1.74
C THR A 272 -12.93 -13.67 -2.54
N GLU A 273 -13.16 -13.07 -3.70
CA GLU A 273 -14.41 -13.27 -4.45
C GLU A 273 -14.55 -14.67 -5.04
N SER A 274 -13.43 -15.29 -5.41
CA SER A 274 -13.41 -16.72 -5.78
C SER A 274 -13.66 -17.65 -4.60
N LEU A 275 -13.40 -17.21 -3.36
CA LEU A 275 -13.49 -18.04 -2.16
C LEU A 275 -14.84 -17.88 -1.43
N ALA A 276 -15.38 -16.66 -1.38
CA ALA A 276 -16.63 -16.38 -0.68
C ALA A 276 -17.87 -16.94 -1.40
N ASN A 277 -17.77 -17.15 -2.72
CA ASN A 277 -18.82 -17.73 -3.55
C ASN A 277 -18.73 -19.26 -3.68
N LEU A 278 -17.85 -19.90 -2.90
CA LEU A 278 -17.79 -21.36 -2.81
C LEU A 278 -19.12 -21.89 -2.25
N GLY A 279 -19.97 -22.39 -3.16
CA GLY A 279 -21.15 -23.17 -2.81
C GLY A 279 -20.77 -24.58 -2.32
N ALA A 280 -21.78 -25.41 -2.07
CA ALA A 280 -21.59 -26.81 -1.66
C ALA A 280 -20.82 -27.64 -2.72
N ASP A 281 -20.86 -27.22 -3.98
CA ASP A 281 -20.13 -27.85 -5.07
C ASP A 281 -18.79 -27.14 -5.26
N PHE A 282 -17.74 -27.71 -4.66
CA PHE A 282 -16.35 -27.32 -4.82
C PHE A 282 -15.87 -27.63 -6.25
N GLN A 283 -16.40 -26.92 -7.25
CA GLN A 283 -16.10 -27.09 -8.68
C GLN A 283 -15.39 -25.88 -9.29
N ASP A 284 -15.28 -24.77 -8.56
CA ASP A 284 -14.51 -23.60 -9.00
C ASP A 284 -13.01 -23.94 -9.06
N THR A 285 -12.47 -24.01 -10.27
CA THR A 285 -11.06 -24.32 -10.51
C THR A 285 -10.14 -23.19 -10.08
N GLN A 286 -10.59 -21.93 -10.11
CA GLN A 286 -9.81 -20.78 -9.70
C GLN A 286 -9.68 -20.74 -8.18
N ALA A 287 -10.76 -20.98 -7.45
CA ALA A 287 -10.74 -21.08 -5.99
C ALA A 287 -9.80 -22.20 -5.51
N LYS A 288 -9.86 -23.37 -6.17
CA LYS A 288 -8.94 -24.50 -5.90
C LYS A 288 -7.48 -24.11 -6.15
N ARG A 289 -7.18 -23.45 -7.27
CA ARG A 289 -5.83 -22.99 -7.59
C ARG A 289 -5.31 -21.99 -6.55
N GLN A 290 -6.15 -21.04 -6.15
CA GLN A 290 -5.78 -20.06 -5.13
C GLN A 290 -5.53 -20.71 -3.78
N LEU A 291 -6.38 -21.64 -3.32
CA LEU A 291 -6.17 -22.35 -2.05
C LEU A 291 -4.90 -23.21 -2.06
N ALA A 292 -4.66 -23.94 -3.15
CA ALA A 292 -3.44 -24.73 -3.28
C ALA A 292 -2.17 -23.85 -3.36
N TRP A 293 -2.26 -22.67 -4.00
CA TRP A 293 -1.19 -21.69 -4.01
C TRP A 293 -0.97 -21.08 -2.63
N LEU A 294 -2.03 -20.69 -1.93
CA LEU A 294 -1.99 -20.13 -0.58
C LEU A 294 -1.30 -21.09 0.39
N GLU A 295 -1.64 -22.37 0.36
CA GLU A 295 -1.01 -23.35 1.24
C GLU A 295 0.50 -23.44 1.02
N ARG A 296 0.98 -23.39 -0.24
CA ARG A 296 2.43 -23.37 -0.53
C ARG A 296 3.11 -22.09 -0.05
N GLU A 297 2.47 -20.93 -0.23
CA GLU A 297 3.01 -19.66 0.26
C GLU A 297 3.08 -19.61 1.79
N LEU A 298 2.06 -20.15 2.46
CA LEU A 298 2.02 -20.26 3.92
C LEU A 298 3.10 -21.22 4.43
N GLU A 299 3.29 -22.37 3.78
CA GLU A 299 4.35 -23.33 4.12
C GLU A 299 5.74 -22.68 4.00
N GLN A 300 6.00 -21.99 2.89
CA GLN A 300 7.27 -21.28 2.68
C GLN A 300 7.48 -20.13 3.67
N ALA A 301 6.41 -19.38 3.97
CA ALA A 301 6.48 -18.26 4.90
C ALA A 301 6.70 -18.70 6.35
N ASN A 302 6.25 -19.90 6.70
CA ASN A 302 6.32 -20.42 8.06
C ASN A 302 7.59 -21.22 8.37
N THR A 303 8.54 -21.33 7.43
CA THR A 303 9.83 -21.98 7.72
C THR A 303 10.64 -21.16 8.75
N PRO A 304 11.49 -21.80 9.57
CA PRO A 304 12.34 -21.10 10.54
C PRO A 304 13.21 -20.02 9.90
N GLU A 305 13.74 -20.28 8.69
CA GLU A 305 14.60 -19.35 7.96
C GLU A 305 13.82 -18.09 7.53
N THR A 306 12.59 -18.27 7.03
CA THR A 306 11.75 -17.14 6.62
C THR A 306 11.26 -16.37 7.84
N ARG A 307 10.74 -17.04 8.87
CA ARG A 307 10.26 -16.39 10.11
C ARG A 307 11.36 -15.66 10.88
N THR A 308 12.61 -16.08 10.76
CA THR A 308 13.74 -15.34 11.34
C THR A 308 13.91 -13.98 10.65
N LYS A 309 13.79 -13.92 9.32
CA LYS A 309 13.91 -12.68 8.55
C LYS A 309 12.63 -11.87 8.52
N GLN A 310 11.48 -12.52 8.59
CA GLN A 310 10.15 -11.93 8.45
C GLN A 310 9.25 -12.55 9.51
N PRO A 311 9.37 -12.11 10.78
CA PRO A 311 8.59 -12.69 11.87
C PRO A 311 7.08 -12.52 11.66
N TRP A 312 6.66 -11.47 10.97
CA TRP A 312 5.24 -11.19 10.71
C TRP A 312 4.77 -11.86 9.42
N LEU A 313 3.86 -12.81 9.52
CA LEU A 313 3.11 -13.39 8.41
C LEU A 313 1.70 -12.80 8.39
N LEU A 314 1.44 -11.95 7.41
CA LEU A 314 0.20 -11.21 7.25
C LEU A 314 -0.54 -11.72 6.02
N VAL A 315 -1.80 -12.09 6.20
CA VAL A 315 -2.70 -12.43 5.08
C VAL A 315 -3.72 -11.32 4.94
N ALA A 316 -4.01 -10.90 3.72
CA ALA A 316 -4.98 -9.87 3.44
C ALA A 316 -5.99 -10.35 2.40
N GLY A 317 -7.25 -9.96 2.56
CA GLY A 317 -8.33 -10.21 1.62
C GLY A 317 -9.37 -9.12 1.74
N HIS A 318 -10.16 -8.86 0.69
CA HIS A 318 -11.17 -7.81 0.75
C HIS A 318 -12.26 -8.14 1.78
N ARG A 319 -12.86 -9.33 1.69
CA ARG A 319 -13.93 -9.77 2.59
C ARG A 319 -13.40 -10.21 3.96
N PRO A 320 -14.10 -9.86 5.07
CA PRO A 320 -13.68 -10.22 6.42
C PRO A 320 -13.97 -11.68 6.77
N LEU A 321 -13.13 -12.25 7.64
CA LEU A 321 -13.41 -13.52 8.32
C LEU A 321 -14.32 -13.32 9.53
N TYR A 322 -14.18 -12.21 10.25
CA TYR A 322 -14.96 -11.88 11.43
C TYR A 322 -15.41 -10.42 11.31
N CYS A 323 -16.70 -10.18 11.56
CA CYS A 323 -17.24 -8.84 11.71
C CYS A 323 -18.60 -8.88 12.44
N SER A 324 -19.02 -7.74 12.99
CA SER A 324 -20.20 -7.67 13.87
C SER A 324 -21.38 -6.89 13.30
N VAL A 325 -21.33 -6.42 12.04
CA VAL A 325 -22.49 -5.73 11.44
C VAL A 325 -23.60 -6.72 11.11
N LEU A 326 -24.86 -6.32 11.33
CA LEU A 326 -26.04 -7.19 11.15
C LEU A 326 -26.43 -7.32 9.66
N ARG A 327 -25.54 -7.91 8.85
CA ARG A 327 -25.65 -8.08 7.39
C ARG A 327 -25.19 -9.48 6.96
N PRO A 328 -25.68 -10.01 5.83
CA PRO A 328 -25.22 -11.30 5.27
C PRO A 328 -23.70 -11.43 5.11
N THR A 329 -23.03 -10.30 4.86
CA THR A 329 -21.58 -10.17 4.82
C THR A 329 -20.89 -10.74 6.07
N CYS A 330 -21.42 -10.48 7.26
CA CYS A 330 -20.82 -10.94 8.52
C CYS A 330 -21.37 -12.27 9.04
N SER A 331 -22.49 -12.73 8.48
CA SER A 331 -23.07 -14.03 8.82
C SER A 331 -22.65 -15.07 7.78
N THR A 332 -23.36 -15.14 6.66
CA THR A 332 -23.23 -16.20 5.67
C THR A 332 -21.90 -16.14 4.91
N GLU A 333 -21.50 -14.97 4.43
CA GLU A 333 -20.31 -14.82 3.58
C GLU A 333 -19.02 -15.02 4.39
N ALA A 334 -18.89 -14.33 5.52
CA ALA A 334 -17.78 -14.52 6.45
C ALA A 334 -17.67 -15.98 6.94
N ALA A 335 -18.81 -16.65 7.21
CA ALA A 335 -18.79 -18.06 7.60
C ALA A 335 -18.25 -18.99 6.50
N ARG A 336 -18.63 -18.78 5.23
CA ARG A 336 -18.09 -19.54 4.10
C ARG A 336 -16.59 -19.33 3.93
N LEU A 337 -16.15 -18.07 4.03
CA LEU A 337 -14.75 -17.74 3.88
C LEU A 337 -13.91 -18.30 5.05
N ARG A 338 -14.40 -18.22 6.30
CA ARG A 338 -13.77 -18.86 7.46
C ARG A 338 -13.62 -20.37 7.27
N ALA A 339 -14.65 -21.05 6.79
CA ALA A 339 -14.61 -22.50 6.60
C ALA A 339 -13.46 -22.99 5.70
N VAL A 340 -13.00 -22.15 4.76
CA VAL A 340 -11.92 -22.51 3.83
C VAL A 340 -10.57 -21.91 4.19
N LEU A 341 -10.53 -20.69 4.74
CA LEU A 341 -9.28 -20.00 5.06
C LEU A 341 -8.78 -20.30 6.48
N GLU A 342 -9.65 -20.22 7.48
CA GLU A 342 -9.25 -20.28 8.89
C GLU A 342 -8.45 -21.56 9.25
N PRO A 343 -8.78 -22.77 8.73
CA PRO A 343 -7.97 -23.96 8.98
C PRO A 343 -6.53 -23.85 8.48
N LEU A 344 -6.30 -23.19 7.33
CA LEU A 344 -4.96 -22.96 6.79
C LEU A 344 -4.24 -21.88 7.61
N LEU A 345 -4.91 -20.76 7.88
CA LEU A 345 -4.32 -19.64 8.62
C LEU A 345 -3.86 -20.08 10.03
N GLY A 346 -4.69 -20.85 10.74
CA GLY A 346 -4.33 -21.42 12.04
C GLY A 346 -3.18 -22.42 11.95
N ARG A 347 -3.20 -23.35 10.97
CA ARG A 347 -2.13 -24.35 10.78
C ARG A 347 -0.75 -23.72 10.59
N TYR A 348 -0.68 -22.64 9.82
CA TYR A 348 0.58 -21.95 9.50
C TYR A 348 0.84 -20.70 10.35
N LYS A 349 0.10 -20.55 11.46
CA LYS A 349 0.33 -19.51 12.49
C LYS A 349 0.35 -18.10 11.92
N VAL A 350 -0.63 -17.76 11.08
CA VAL A 350 -0.77 -16.42 10.51
C VAL A 350 -1.03 -15.43 11.65
N ASP A 351 -0.26 -14.34 11.70
CA ASP A 351 -0.30 -13.38 12.80
C ASP A 351 -1.52 -12.46 12.72
N MET A 352 -1.86 -12.01 11.51
CA MET A 352 -3.04 -11.18 11.26
C MET A 352 -3.67 -11.49 9.92
N TYR A 353 -5.01 -11.50 9.91
CA TYR A 353 -5.81 -11.38 8.70
C TYR A 353 -6.33 -9.94 8.59
N LEU A 354 -6.00 -9.25 7.50
CA LEU A 354 -6.40 -7.86 7.25
C LEU A 354 -7.52 -7.84 6.20
N SER A 355 -8.58 -7.08 6.47
CA SER A 355 -9.71 -6.98 5.56
C SER A 355 -10.44 -5.65 5.59
N ALA A 356 -11.33 -5.46 4.62
CA ALA A 356 -12.14 -4.28 4.42
C ALA A 356 -13.60 -4.72 4.13
N HIS A 357 -14.26 -4.14 3.12
CA HIS A 357 -15.60 -4.49 2.61
C HIS A 357 -16.75 -4.08 3.55
N VAL A 358 -16.60 -4.28 4.84
CA VAL A 358 -17.50 -3.73 5.86
C VAL A 358 -17.05 -2.32 6.16
N HIS A 359 -17.89 -1.32 5.86
CA HIS A 359 -17.61 0.10 6.06
C HIS A 359 -17.67 0.51 7.55
N ALA A 360 -16.87 -0.14 8.38
CA ALA A 360 -16.67 0.11 9.79
C ALA A 360 -15.27 -0.36 10.20
N TYR A 361 -14.70 0.26 11.23
CA TYR A 361 -13.49 -0.26 11.85
C TYR A 361 -13.83 -1.29 12.93
N GLU A 362 -13.25 -2.47 12.84
CA GLU A 362 -13.35 -3.52 13.85
C GLU A 362 -11.99 -4.19 14.03
N ARG A 363 -11.68 -4.62 15.26
CA ARG A 363 -10.48 -5.38 15.58
C ARG A 363 -10.85 -6.45 16.60
N THR A 364 -10.52 -7.70 16.28
CA THR A 364 -10.75 -8.81 17.19
C THR A 364 -9.58 -8.96 18.15
N PHE A 365 -9.82 -9.69 19.25
CA PHE A 365 -8.74 -10.41 19.92
C PHE A 365 -8.22 -11.55 19.02
N ALA A 366 -7.13 -12.19 19.41
CA ALA A 366 -6.72 -13.44 18.78
C ALA A 366 -7.87 -14.46 18.89
N VAL A 367 -8.32 -14.97 17.75
CA VAL A 367 -9.50 -15.82 17.63
C VAL A 367 -9.22 -16.95 16.67
N LEU A 368 -9.68 -18.15 17.01
CA LEU A 368 -9.64 -19.31 16.15
C LEU A 368 -10.90 -20.14 16.40
N ASN A 369 -11.59 -20.57 15.34
CA ASN A 369 -12.83 -21.33 15.42
C ASN A 369 -13.90 -20.66 16.32
N GLY A 370 -14.02 -19.33 16.24
CA GLY A 370 -14.96 -18.55 17.05
C GLY A 370 -14.65 -18.49 18.55
N SER A 371 -13.48 -18.98 18.99
CA SER A 371 -13.05 -18.96 20.38
C SER A 371 -11.85 -18.04 20.56
N LEU A 372 -11.84 -17.30 21.68
CA LEU A 372 -10.70 -16.46 22.04
C LEU A 372 -9.49 -17.34 22.37
N CYS A 373 -8.34 -16.98 21.80
CA CYS A 373 -7.09 -17.65 22.14
C CYS A 373 -6.55 -17.10 23.46
N ALA A 374 -6.44 -17.97 24.46
CA ALA A 374 -5.96 -17.62 25.79
C ALA A 374 -4.43 -17.34 25.83
N SER A 375 -3.69 -17.86 24.85
CA SER A 375 -2.25 -17.62 24.64
C SER A 375 -1.90 -17.84 23.16
N ALA A 376 -0.70 -17.41 22.74
CA ALA A 376 -0.19 -17.69 21.39
C ALA A 376 -0.13 -19.22 21.11
N GLU A 377 0.24 -20.02 22.12
CA GLU A 377 0.25 -21.48 22.03
C GLU A 377 -1.16 -22.08 21.88
N HIS A 378 -2.19 -21.43 22.39
CA HIS A 378 -3.58 -21.89 22.28
C HIS A 378 -4.17 -21.71 20.88
N CYS A 379 -3.52 -20.89 20.05
CA CYS A 379 -3.97 -20.51 18.71
C CYS A 379 -3.19 -21.23 17.58
N GLY A 380 -2.18 -22.05 17.93
CA GLY A 380 -1.28 -22.70 16.98
C GLY A 380 0.18 -22.49 17.31
#